data_AF-A0A147K535-F1
#
_entry.id   AF-A0A147K535-F1
#
_cell.length_a   1.000
_cell.length_b   1.000
_cell.length_c   1.000
_cell.angle_alpha   90.00
_cell.angle_beta   90.00
_cell.angle_gamma   90.00
#
_symmetry.space_group_name_H-M   'P 1'
#
loop_
_entity.id
_entity.type
_entity.pdbx_description
1 polymer ?
#
loop_
_entity_poly.entity_id
_entity_poly.type
_entity_poly.pdbx_seq_one_letter_code
_entity_poly.pdbx_strand_id
1 'polypeptide(L)'
;MTSTNQTLQQQAAVISGVSLLIMTIAAIFAYGYVHSSLVLEGDAAITFQNIQASPSLFRLEILGWLIILVTDVLVAWGFYVFLKPYHQGYALVAGWLRLLYTAILGIAVSHLVVVSRLIQKNATGESLDQIAQQVMDSITAFEAIWSFGLILFGLHLLVVGLIAMGTKKIPKVVSILVLLAGFSYTLIHFMDIFFPQLEEMTGLVEGILLAPMFLGEIGFGLWLWVKGRKLPSDPT
;
A
#
# COMPACT_ATOMS: atom_id res chain seq x y z
N MET A 1 -34.03 -12.48 -3.39
CA MET A 1 -32.67 -12.39 -2.79
C MET A 1 -31.57 -12.13 -3.82
N THR A 2 -31.82 -12.26 -5.13
CA THR A 2 -30.84 -12.05 -6.22
C THR A 2 -30.52 -10.58 -6.51
N SER A 3 -31.50 -9.66 -6.40
CA SER A 3 -31.28 -8.23 -6.69
C SER A 3 -30.39 -7.52 -5.65
N THR A 4 -30.58 -7.82 -4.36
CA THR A 4 -29.79 -7.19 -3.27
C THR A 4 -28.31 -7.56 -3.34
N ASN A 5 -28.00 -8.83 -3.62
CA ASN A 5 -26.61 -9.31 -3.75
C ASN A 5 -25.91 -8.72 -4.98
N GLN A 6 -26.65 -8.51 -6.07
CA GLN A 6 -26.13 -7.87 -7.28
C GLN A 6 -25.78 -6.40 -7.03
N THR A 7 -26.67 -5.65 -6.37
CA THR A 7 -26.43 -4.24 -6.01
C THR A 7 -25.19 -4.10 -5.11
N LEU A 8 -25.02 -5.01 -4.15
CA LEU A 8 -23.86 -5.00 -3.25
C LEU A 8 -22.55 -5.27 -3.99
N GLN A 9 -22.53 -6.21 -4.94
CA GLN A 9 -21.34 -6.50 -5.75
C GLN A 9 -20.92 -5.30 -6.62
N GLN A 10 -21.89 -4.59 -7.19
CA GLN A 10 -21.63 -3.38 -7.97
C GLN A 10 -21.12 -2.22 -7.12
N GLN A 11 -21.71 -2.02 -5.94
CA GLN A 11 -21.23 -1.05 -4.95
C GLN A 11 -19.80 -1.36 -4.50
N ALA A 12 -19.51 -2.64 -4.22
CA ALA A 12 -18.17 -3.09 -3.85
C ALA A 12 -17.13 -2.79 -4.95
N ALA A 13 -17.48 -2.99 -6.23
CA ALA A 13 -16.60 -2.63 -7.35
C ALA A 13 -16.31 -1.13 -7.41
N VAL A 14 -17.34 -0.28 -7.24
CA VAL A 14 -17.19 1.18 -7.24
C VAL A 14 -16.37 1.65 -6.04
N ILE A 15 -16.69 1.18 -4.83
CA ILE A 15 -15.99 1.55 -3.60
C ILE A 15 -14.52 1.15 -3.70
N SER A 16 -14.22 -0.07 -4.17
CA SER A 16 -12.83 -0.51 -4.34
C SER A 16 -12.08 0.35 -5.36
N GLY A 17 -12.69 0.60 -6.53
CA GLY A 17 -12.05 1.39 -7.59
C GLY A 17 -11.77 2.84 -7.16
N VAL A 18 -12.73 3.49 -6.50
CA VAL A 18 -12.55 4.87 -5.98
C VAL A 18 -11.53 4.88 -4.83
N SER A 19 -11.58 3.91 -3.92
CA SER A 19 -10.64 3.82 -2.81
C SER A 19 -9.21 3.64 -3.29
N LEU A 20 -8.96 2.84 -4.34
CA LEU A 20 -7.65 2.70 -4.96
C LEU A 20 -7.13 4.02 -5.56
N LEU A 21 -8.00 4.81 -6.19
CA LEU A 21 -7.61 6.13 -6.73
C LEU A 21 -7.26 7.11 -5.61
N ILE A 22 -8.07 7.18 -4.55
CA ILE A 22 -7.79 8.02 -3.37
C ILE A 22 -6.47 7.59 -2.72
N MET A 23 -6.28 6.28 -2.54
CA MET A 23 -5.05 5.71 -1.98
C MET A 23 -3.83 6.06 -2.82
N THR A 24 -3.92 5.95 -4.14
CA THR A 24 -2.83 6.30 -5.06
C THR A 24 -2.43 7.77 -4.89
N ILE A 25 -3.40 8.68 -4.88
CA ILE A 25 -3.14 10.12 -4.70
C ILE A 25 -2.52 10.38 -3.32
N ALA A 26 -3.04 9.72 -2.27
CA ALA A 26 -2.51 9.84 -0.92
C ALA A 26 -1.06 9.31 -0.81
N ALA A 27 -0.73 8.20 -1.48
CA ALA A 27 0.62 7.63 -1.49
C ALA A 27 1.62 8.50 -2.26
N ILE A 28 1.24 9.00 -3.43
CA ILE A 28 2.06 9.95 -4.20
C ILE A 28 2.35 11.21 -3.37
N PHE A 29 1.36 11.71 -2.63
CA PHE A 29 1.55 12.88 -1.78
C PHE A 29 2.38 12.56 -0.54
N ALA A 30 1.99 11.57 0.27
CA ALA A 30 2.60 11.27 1.55
C ALA A 30 4.03 10.76 1.41
N TYR A 31 4.25 9.74 0.59
CA TYR A 31 5.57 9.14 0.39
C TYR A 31 6.34 9.82 -0.75
N GLY A 32 5.71 9.93 -1.92
CA GLY A 32 6.36 10.42 -3.13
C GLY A 32 6.80 11.89 -3.08
N TYR A 33 6.10 12.74 -2.31
CA TYR A 33 6.43 14.16 -2.16
C TYR A 33 6.85 14.54 -0.75
N VAL A 34 6.02 14.29 0.28
CA VAL A 34 6.33 14.78 1.62
C VAL A 34 7.52 14.03 2.22
N HIS A 35 7.45 12.70 2.32
CA HIS A 35 8.50 11.88 2.91
C HIS A 35 9.85 12.11 2.20
N SER A 36 9.86 12.01 0.86
CA SER A 36 11.05 12.23 0.03
C SER A 36 11.64 13.65 0.12
N SER A 37 10.85 14.65 0.52
CA SER A 37 11.33 16.02 0.73
C SER A 37 11.91 16.26 2.13
N LEU A 38 11.53 15.43 3.11
CA LEU A 38 11.89 15.61 4.52
C LEU A 38 13.02 14.67 4.95
N VAL A 39 13.03 13.45 4.42
CA VAL A 39 13.97 12.39 4.81
C VAL A 39 15.16 12.36 3.86
N LEU A 40 16.35 12.52 4.42
CA LEU A 40 17.61 12.26 3.74
C LEU A 40 18.20 10.98 4.32
N GLU A 41 18.14 9.91 3.54
CA GLU A 41 18.62 8.59 3.95
C GLU A 41 20.07 8.63 4.44
N GLY A 42 20.33 8.01 5.59
CA GLY A 42 21.65 7.98 6.22
C GLY A 42 22.08 9.28 6.94
N ASP A 43 21.33 10.38 6.83
CA ASP A 43 21.66 11.65 7.51
C ASP A 43 20.58 12.04 8.55
N ALA A 44 20.81 11.62 9.79
CA ALA A 44 19.93 11.89 10.92
C ALA A 44 19.81 13.40 11.23
N ALA A 45 20.89 14.15 11.08
CA ALA A 45 20.92 15.57 11.43
C ALA A 45 20.09 16.39 10.45
N ILE A 46 20.27 16.17 9.14
CA ILE A 46 19.51 16.86 8.10
C ILE A 46 18.03 16.47 8.15
N THR A 47 17.73 15.18 8.29
CA THR A 47 16.34 14.70 8.41
C THR A 47 15.63 15.34 9.58
N PHE A 48 16.26 15.38 10.76
CA PHE A 48 15.72 16.03 11.94
C PHE A 48 15.47 17.53 11.70
N GLN A 49 16.43 18.24 11.10
CA GLN A 49 16.30 19.67 10.78
C GLN A 49 15.15 19.95 9.80
N ASN A 50 15.00 19.15 8.75
CA ASN A 50 13.93 19.30 7.76
C ASN A 50 12.55 19.13 8.40
N ILE A 51 12.36 18.09 9.22
CA ILE A 51 11.09 17.83 9.91
C ILE A 51 10.80 18.93 10.94
N GLN A 52 11.81 19.40 11.67
CA GLN A 52 11.67 20.49 12.63
C GLN A 52 11.30 21.82 11.95
N ALA A 53 11.82 22.08 10.76
CA ALA A 53 11.48 23.25 9.96
C ALA A 53 10.06 23.18 9.38
N SER A 54 9.53 21.97 9.14
CA SER A 54 8.24 21.75 8.47
C SER A 54 7.28 20.80 9.24
N PRO A 55 6.94 21.09 10.52
CA PRO A 55 6.20 20.15 11.37
C PRO A 55 4.74 19.95 10.95
N SER A 56 4.15 20.90 10.22
CA SER A 56 2.81 20.77 9.62
C SER A 56 2.82 19.82 8.43
N LEU A 57 3.87 19.90 7.60
CA LEU A 57 4.03 19.04 6.42
C LEU A 57 4.20 17.58 6.84
N PHE A 58 5.03 17.31 7.85
CA PHE A 58 5.17 15.96 8.41
C PHE A 58 3.87 15.41 9.03
N ARG A 59 3.03 16.27 9.63
CA ARG A 59 1.70 15.85 10.10
C ARG A 59 0.74 15.50 8.95
N LEU A 60 0.87 16.18 7.80
CA LEU A 60 0.09 15.86 6.60
C LEU A 60 0.51 14.54 5.97
N GLU A 61 1.80 14.15 6.04
CA GLU A 61 2.26 12.82 5.68
C GLU A 61 1.54 11.74 6.51
N ILE A 62 1.54 11.87 7.83
CA ILE A 62 0.85 10.93 8.74
C ILE A 62 -0.65 10.84 8.40
N LEU A 63 -1.28 11.98 8.08
CA LEU A 63 -2.69 12.00 7.67
C LEU A 63 -2.89 11.27 6.32
N GLY A 64 -1.98 11.42 5.38
CA GLY A 64 -1.98 10.68 4.11
C GLY A 64 -1.90 9.17 4.33
N TRP A 65 -1.02 8.72 5.22
CA TRP A 65 -0.94 7.32 5.64
C TRP A 65 -2.22 6.81 6.31
N LEU A 66 -2.87 7.63 7.12
CA LEU A 66 -4.17 7.27 7.71
C LEU A 66 -5.26 7.09 6.63
N ILE A 67 -5.27 7.93 5.60
CA ILE A 67 -6.18 7.78 4.45
C ILE A 67 -5.90 6.46 3.72
N ILE A 68 -4.63 6.10 3.51
CA ILE A 68 -4.22 4.82 2.91
C ILE A 68 -4.75 3.65 3.74
N LEU A 69 -4.56 3.66 5.06
CA LEU A 69 -5.07 2.59 5.94
C LEU A 69 -6.60 2.41 5.86
N VAL A 70 -7.35 3.50 5.86
CA VAL A 70 -8.83 3.43 5.76
C VAL A 70 -9.25 2.89 4.41
N THR A 71 -8.66 3.40 3.34
CA THR A 71 -8.98 2.94 1.96
C THR A 71 -8.57 1.49 1.74
N ASP A 72 -7.51 1.01 2.39
CA ASP A 72 -7.08 -0.38 2.35
C ASP A 72 -8.14 -1.35 2.90
N VAL A 73 -8.76 -1.00 4.03
CA VAL A 73 -9.83 -1.82 4.62
C VAL A 73 -11.05 -1.85 3.68
N LEU A 74 -11.39 -0.71 3.06
CA LEU A 74 -12.48 -0.63 2.09
C LEU A 74 -12.19 -1.49 0.84
N VAL A 75 -10.96 -1.49 0.34
CA VAL A 75 -10.52 -2.32 -0.78
C VAL A 75 -10.54 -3.80 -0.41
N ALA A 76 -10.07 -4.18 0.78
CA ALA A 76 -10.09 -5.57 1.24
C ALA A 76 -11.53 -6.13 1.27
N TRP A 77 -12.45 -5.37 1.86
CA TRP A 77 -13.88 -5.72 1.87
C TRP A 77 -14.45 -5.77 0.45
N GLY A 78 -14.20 -4.73 -0.36
CA GLY A 78 -14.78 -4.60 -1.68
C GLY A 78 -14.29 -5.66 -2.66
N PHE A 79 -12.99 -6.02 -2.61
CA PHE A 79 -12.44 -7.11 -3.38
C PHE A 79 -13.02 -8.46 -2.96
N TYR A 80 -13.15 -8.71 -1.66
CA TYR A 80 -13.79 -9.95 -1.18
C TYR A 80 -15.21 -10.07 -1.74
N VAL A 81 -16.05 -9.04 -1.58
CA VAL A 81 -17.44 -9.06 -2.05
C VAL A 81 -17.51 -9.19 -3.58
N PHE A 82 -16.64 -8.48 -4.31
CA PHE A 82 -16.62 -8.51 -5.77
C PHE A 82 -16.17 -9.87 -6.33
N LEU A 83 -15.14 -10.48 -5.74
CA LEU A 83 -14.49 -11.69 -6.22
C LEU A 83 -15.12 -12.98 -5.68
N LYS A 84 -15.85 -12.92 -4.57
CA LYS A 84 -16.50 -14.07 -3.93
C LYS A 84 -17.33 -14.93 -4.91
N PRO A 85 -18.13 -14.37 -5.84
CA PRO A 85 -18.90 -15.18 -6.79
C PRO A 85 -18.04 -15.99 -7.77
N TYR A 86 -16.78 -15.59 -8.00
CA TYR A 86 -15.89 -16.30 -8.92
C TYR A 86 -15.07 -17.38 -8.21
N HIS A 87 -14.58 -17.09 -7.00
CA HIS A 87 -13.89 -18.08 -6.17
C HIS A 87 -13.82 -17.67 -4.69
N GLN A 88 -14.79 -18.08 -3.89
CA GLN A 88 -14.91 -17.67 -2.47
C GLN A 88 -13.65 -17.93 -1.63
N GLY A 89 -13.01 -19.09 -1.76
CA GLY A 89 -11.82 -19.45 -0.97
C GLY A 89 -10.65 -18.47 -1.19
N TYR A 90 -10.18 -18.36 -2.43
CA TYR A 90 -9.14 -17.39 -2.80
C TYR A 90 -9.55 -15.93 -2.54
N ALA A 91 -10.82 -15.55 -2.73
CA ALA A 91 -11.27 -14.20 -2.41
C ALA A 91 -11.10 -13.88 -0.91
N LEU A 92 -11.37 -14.87 -0.03
CA LEU A 92 -11.15 -14.75 1.41
C LEU A 92 -9.66 -14.65 1.74
N VAL A 93 -8.81 -15.49 1.12
CA VAL A 93 -7.35 -15.44 1.29
C VAL A 93 -6.79 -14.08 0.87
N ALA A 94 -7.21 -13.57 -0.29
CA ALA A 94 -6.82 -12.23 -0.76
C ALA A 94 -7.23 -11.14 0.25
N GLY A 95 -8.46 -11.20 0.77
CA GLY A 95 -8.94 -10.25 1.79
C GLY A 95 -8.09 -10.29 3.06
N TRP A 96 -7.79 -11.49 3.58
CA TRP A 96 -6.95 -11.64 4.77
C TRP A 96 -5.53 -11.15 4.58
N LEU A 97 -4.91 -11.45 3.44
CA LEU A 97 -3.57 -10.94 3.11
C LEU A 97 -3.56 -9.41 3.07
N ARG A 98 -4.58 -8.78 2.49
CA ARG A 98 -4.71 -7.31 2.47
C ARG A 98 -4.85 -6.76 3.89
N LEU A 99 -5.73 -7.32 4.71
CA LEU A 99 -5.93 -6.86 6.09
C LEU A 99 -4.68 -7.04 6.95
N LEU A 100 -3.94 -8.14 6.77
CA LEU A 100 -2.69 -8.37 7.48
C LEU A 100 -1.63 -7.35 7.07
N TYR A 101 -1.51 -7.06 5.76
CA TYR A 101 -0.70 -5.94 5.26
C TYR A 101 -1.12 -4.62 5.90
N THR A 102 -2.41 -4.29 5.92
CA THR A 102 -2.92 -3.04 6.50
C THR A 102 -2.59 -2.91 7.99
N ALA A 103 -2.65 -4.02 8.74
CA ALA A 103 -2.24 -4.03 10.14
C ALA A 103 -0.74 -3.75 10.30
N ILE A 104 0.10 -4.36 9.46
CA ILE A 104 1.56 -4.11 9.45
C ILE A 104 1.87 -2.66 9.07
N LEU A 105 1.20 -2.11 8.05
CA LEU A 105 1.31 -0.70 7.71
C LEU A 105 0.89 0.20 8.88
N GLY A 106 -0.16 -0.17 9.62
CA GLY A 106 -0.57 0.57 10.82
C GLY A 106 0.52 0.59 11.90
N ILE A 107 1.23 -0.53 12.08
CA ILE A 107 2.39 -0.62 12.97
C ILE A 107 3.52 0.28 12.45
N ALA A 108 3.85 0.21 11.16
CA ALA A 108 4.86 1.07 10.55
C ALA A 108 4.53 2.56 10.80
N VAL A 109 3.32 3.00 10.46
CA VAL A 109 2.87 4.40 10.60
C VAL A 109 2.93 4.89 12.05
N SER A 110 2.81 3.98 13.03
CA SER A 110 2.99 4.35 14.44
C SER A 110 4.38 4.89 14.75
N HIS A 111 5.42 4.48 14.01
CA HIS A 111 6.76 5.04 14.15
C HIS A 111 6.85 6.48 13.65
N LEU A 112 6.11 6.87 12.61
CA LEU A 112 5.99 8.29 12.21
C LEU A 112 5.30 9.12 13.29
N VAL A 113 4.33 8.54 14.01
CA VAL A 113 3.71 9.20 15.18
C VAL A 113 4.73 9.36 16.31
N VAL A 114 5.63 8.39 16.53
CA VAL A 114 6.75 8.52 17.47
C VAL A 114 7.68 9.67 17.06
N VAL A 115 8.08 9.75 15.79
CA VAL A 115 8.87 10.89 15.26
C VAL A 115 8.19 12.22 15.59
N SER A 116 6.89 12.35 15.30
CA SER A 116 6.13 13.57 15.58
C SER A 116 6.15 13.96 17.06
N ARG A 117 6.20 12.98 17.98
CA ARG A 117 6.33 13.21 19.43
C ARG A 117 7.76 13.58 19.82
N LEU A 118 8.77 12.94 19.23
CA LEU A 118 10.19 13.26 19.48
C LEU A 118 10.50 14.70 19.09
N ILE A 119 10.00 15.16 17.93
CA ILE A 119 10.15 16.54 17.46
C ILE A 119 9.48 17.57 18.40
N GLN A 120 8.38 17.19 19.06
CA GLN A 120 7.66 18.06 20.00
C GLN A 120 8.27 18.07 21.41
N LYS A 121 9.06 17.06 21.77
CA LYS A 121 9.68 16.96 23.09
C LYS A 121 10.73 18.06 23.21
N ASN A 122 10.50 19.02 24.10
CA ASN A 122 11.54 19.97 24.48
C ASN A 122 12.71 19.20 25.10
N ALA A 123 13.92 19.43 24.60
CA ALA A 123 15.15 18.74 24.97
C ALA A 123 15.61 19.06 26.41
N THR A 124 14.80 18.74 27.41
CA THR A 124 15.24 18.77 28.81
C THR A 124 15.99 17.48 29.10
N GLY A 125 17.30 17.49 28.83
CA GLY A 125 18.25 16.47 29.31
C GLY A 125 18.81 15.49 28.26
N GLU A 126 18.32 15.50 27.02
CA GLU A 126 18.88 14.73 25.89
C GLU A 126 19.63 15.66 24.93
N SER A 127 20.74 15.20 24.34
CA SER A 127 21.43 15.98 23.31
C SER A 127 20.64 15.96 21.99
N LEU A 128 20.77 17.02 21.19
CA LEU A 128 20.09 17.10 19.89
C LEU A 128 20.49 15.93 18.96
N ASP A 129 21.75 15.52 19.00
CA ASP A 129 22.24 14.39 18.20
C ASP A 129 21.55 13.07 18.57
N GLN A 130 21.29 12.85 19.87
CA GLN A 130 20.55 11.66 20.33
C GLN A 130 19.10 11.67 19.85
N ILE A 131 18.43 12.83 19.87
CA ILE A 131 17.05 12.95 19.39
C ILE A 131 17.01 12.76 17.87
N ALA A 132 17.95 13.35 17.14
CA ALA A 132 18.06 13.19 15.68
C ALA A 132 18.25 11.72 15.31
N GLN A 133 19.11 10.98 16.04
CA GLN A 133 19.28 9.55 15.82
C GLN A 133 18.00 8.75 16.11
N GLN A 134 17.31 9.02 17.22
CA GLN A 134 16.03 8.35 17.53
C GLN A 134 14.94 8.61 16.48
N VAL A 135 14.94 9.81 15.89
CA VAL A 135 14.06 10.16 14.76
C VAL A 135 14.41 9.31 13.54
N MET A 136 15.68 9.25 13.17
CA MET A 136 16.12 8.44 12.03
C MET A 136 15.83 6.95 12.25
N ASP A 137 16.15 6.40 13.42
CA ASP A 137 15.88 5.00 13.76
C ASP A 137 14.37 4.68 13.65
N SER A 138 13.50 5.63 14.01
CA SER A 138 12.05 5.47 13.88
C SER A 138 11.60 5.54 12.41
N ILE A 139 12.21 6.38 11.58
CA ILE A 139 11.93 6.46 10.14
C ILE A 139 12.37 5.16 9.45
N THR A 140 13.59 4.69 9.71
CA THR A 140 14.09 3.43 9.16
C THR A 140 13.22 2.25 9.62
N ALA A 141 12.73 2.24 10.87
CA ALA A 141 11.79 1.24 11.33
C ALA A 141 10.44 1.31 10.60
N PHE A 142 9.92 2.51 10.33
CA PHE A 142 8.73 2.69 9.50
C PHE A 142 8.93 2.06 8.11
N GLU A 143 10.02 2.38 7.42
CA GLU A 143 10.31 1.88 6.07
C GLU A 143 10.50 0.36 6.05
N ALA A 144 11.27 -0.20 6.98
CA ALA A 144 11.52 -1.63 7.05
C ALA A 144 10.25 -2.43 7.34
N ILE A 145 9.41 -1.98 8.29
CA ILE A 145 8.14 -2.65 8.61
C ILE A 145 7.16 -2.53 7.44
N TRP A 146 7.13 -1.39 6.77
CA TRP A 146 6.28 -1.20 5.59
C TRP A 146 6.73 -2.08 4.41
N SER A 147 8.03 -2.11 4.10
CA SER A 147 8.65 -3.00 3.10
C SER A 147 8.26 -4.47 3.37
N PHE A 148 8.33 -4.91 4.64
CA PHE A 148 7.89 -6.26 5.01
C PHE A 148 6.40 -6.51 4.71
N GLY A 149 5.55 -5.54 5.03
CA GLY A 149 4.13 -5.59 4.68
C GLY A 149 3.88 -5.71 3.18
N LEU A 150 4.69 -5.05 2.34
CA LEU A 150 4.52 -5.07 0.89
C LEU A 150 4.78 -6.44 0.26
N ILE A 151 5.50 -7.34 0.93
CA ILE A 151 5.57 -8.75 0.53
C ILE A 151 4.18 -9.40 0.58
N LEU A 152 3.46 -9.22 1.70
CA LEU A 152 2.10 -9.76 1.86
C LEU A 152 1.09 -9.09 0.93
N PHE A 153 1.29 -7.80 0.65
CA PHE A 153 0.56 -7.08 -0.37
C PHE A 153 0.75 -7.67 -1.76
N GLY A 154 1.99 -8.00 -2.12
CA GLY A 154 2.31 -8.69 -3.36
C GLY A 154 1.61 -10.05 -3.47
N LEU A 155 1.62 -10.85 -2.39
CA LEU A 155 0.88 -12.11 -2.32
C LEU A 155 -0.64 -11.91 -2.47
N HIS A 156 -1.20 -10.87 -1.85
CA HIS A 156 -2.60 -10.49 -2.05
C HIS A 156 -2.90 -10.26 -3.55
N LEU A 157 -2.09 -9.46 -4.23
CA LEU A 157 -2.26 -9.17 -5.65
C LEU A 157 -2.11 -10.42 -6.52
N LEU A 158 -1.19 -11.33 -6.18
CA LEU A 158 -1.07 -12.62 -6.88
C LEU A 158 -2.37 -13.42 -6.79
N VAL A 159 -2.96 -13.53 -5.60
CA VAL A 159 -4.25 -14.25 -5.42
C VAL A 159 -5.38 -13.55 -6.19
N VAL A 160 -5.48 -12.21 -6.12
CA VAL A 160 -6.46 -11.44 -6.90
C VAL A 160 -6.28 -11.67 -8.40
N GLY A 161 -5.03 -11.61 -8.87
CA GLY A 161 -4.66 -11.82 -10.27
C GLY A 161 -4.99 -13.23 -10.76
N LEU A 162 -4.84 -14.26 -9.92
CA LEU A 162 -5.22 -15.64 -10.24
C LEU A 162 -6.74 -15.80 -10.39
N ILE A 163 -7.54 -15.22 -9.49
CA ILE A 163 -9.00 -15.22 -9.61
C ILE A 163 -9.42 -14.47 -10.88
N ALA A 164 -8.81 -13.30 -11.13
CA ALA A 164 -9.05 -12.50 -12.32
C ALA A 164 -8.73 -13.27 -13.60
N MET A 165 -7.60 -13.98 -13.62
CA MET A 165 -7.17 -14.82 -14.74
C MET A 165 -8.13 -16.00 -14.97
N GLY A 166 -8.73 -16.58 -13.93
CA GLY A 166 -9.75 -17.62 -14.06
C GLY A 166 -11.11 -17.10 -14.55
N THR A 167 -11.37 -15.80 -14.41
CA THR A 167 -12.69 -15.21 -14.67
C THR A 167 -12.81 -14.75 -16.13
N LYS A 168 -13.85 -15.22 -16.85
CA LYS A 168 -14.10 -14.84 -18.26
C LYS A 168 -14.49 -13.37 -18.43
N LYS A 169 -15.20 -12.80 -17.43
CA LYS A 169 -15.68 -11.41 -17.43
C LYS A 169 -14.56 -10.38 -17.23
N ILE A 170 -13.41 -10.79 -16.69
CA ILE A 170 -12.28 -9.91 -16.41
C ILE A 170 -11.29 -9.98 -17.60
N PRO A 171 -10.87 -8.84 -18.18
CA PRO A 171 -9.90 -8.84 -19.27
C PRO A 171 -8.58 -9.50 -18.86
N LYS A 172 -8.03 -10.33 -19.75
CA LYS A 172 -6.77 -11.04 -19.49
C LYS A 172 -5.59 -10.10 -19.31
N VAL A 173 -5.54 -9.00 -20.07
CA VAL A 173 -4.52 -7.98 -19.93
C VAL A 173 -4.48 -7.41 -18.51
N VAL A 174 -5.65 -7.05 -17.95
CA VAL A 174 -5.75 -6.55 -16.57
C VAL A 174 -5.30 -7.62 -15.57
N SER A 175 -5.69 -8.88 -15.79
CA SER A 175 -5.30 -9.99 -14.92
C SER A 175 -3.79 -10.22 -14.91
N ILE A 176 -3.14 -10.16 -16.08
CA ILE A 176 -1.68 -10.28 -16.22
C ILE A 176 -0.98 -9.13 -15.51
N LEU A 177 -1.45 -7.89 -15.70
CA LEU A 177 -0.85 -6.72 -15.05
C LEU A 177 -0.93 -6.83 -13.51
N VAL A 178 -2.05 -7.30 -12.95
CA VAL A 178 -2.19 -7.54 -11.51
C VAL A 178 -1.24 -8.64 -11.01
N LEU A 179 -1.08 -9.72 -11.77
CA LEU A 179 -0.11 -10.78 -11.42
C LEU A 179 1.34 -10.25 -11.45
N LEU A 180 1.69 -9.47 -12.47
CA LEU A 180 3.01 -8.85 -12.57
C LEU A 180 3.25 -7.87 -11.43
N ALA A 181 2.25 -7.06 -11.06
CA ALA A 181 2.32 -6.18 -9.88
C ALA A 181 2.59 -6.99 -8.60
N GLY A 182 1.81 -8.05 -8.36
CA GLY A 182 1.98 -8.90 -7.19
C GLY A 182 3.34 -9.57 -7.12
N PHE A 183 3.85 -10.09 -8.24
CA PHE A 183 5.20 -10.63 -8.33
C PHE A 183 6.26 -9.56 -8.05
N SER A 184 6.07 -8.36 -8.60
CA SER A 184 7.00 -7.24 -8.43
C SER A 184 7.15 -6.83 -6.96
N TYR A 185 6.03 -6.58 -6.26
CA TYR A 185 6.06 -6.23 -4.83
C TYR A 185 6.70 -7.35 -4.01
N THR A 186 6.32 -8.60 -4.27
CA THR A 186 6.88 -9.73 -3.53
C THR A 186 8.39 -9.82 -3.73
N LEU A 187 8.87 -9.71 -4.97
CA LEU A 187 10.28 -9.88 -5.29
C LEU A 187 11.15 -8.76 -4.73
N ILE A 188 10.79 -7.49 -4.97
CA ILE A 188 11.61 -6.34 -4.58
C ILE A 188 11.78 -6.29 -3.07
N HIS A 189 10.66 -6.34 -2.33
CA HIS A 189 10.71 -6.24 -0.87
C HIS A 189 11.29 -7.49 -0.20
N PHE A 190 11.22 -8.65 -0.86
CA PHE A 190 11.96 -9.83 -0.42
C PHE A 190 13.47 -9.67 -0.61
N MET A 191 13.91 -9.12 -1.75
CA MET A 191 15.34 -8.84 -1.98
C MET A 191 15.87 -7.80 -0.99
N ASP A 192 15.14 -6.71 -0.80
CA ASP A 192 15.45 -5.63 0.14
C ASP A 192 15.70 -6.16 1.57
N ILE A 193 14.81 -7.02 2.07
CA ILE A 193 14.86 -7.50 3.46
C ILE A 193 15.87 -8.65 3.64
N PHE A 194 15.89 -9.62 2.74
CA PHE A 194 16.65 -10.86 2.94
C PHE A 194 18.02 -10.85 2.25
N PHE A 195 18.25 -9.92 1.33
CA PHE A 195 19.50 -9.78 0.59
C PHE A 195 19.95 -8.31 0.51
N PRO A 196 20.11 -7.61 1.65
CA PRO A 196 20.48 -6.19 1.67
C PRO A 196 21.82 -5.92 0.95
N GLN A 197 22.71 -6.91 0.87
CA GLN A 197 23.95 -6.80 0.08
C GLN A 197 23.74 -6.64 -1.44
N LEU A 198 22.51 -6.79 -1.94
CA LEU A 198 22.13 -6.64 -3.34
C LEU A 198 21.39 -5.32 -3.62
N GLU A 199 21.43 -4.35 -2.72
CA GLU A 199 20.73 -3.06 -2.82
C GLU A 199 20.77 -2.41 -4.22
N GLU A 200 21.95 -2.31 -4.83
CA GLU A 200 22.11 -1.75 -6.18
C GLU A 200 21.33 -2.55 -7.24
N MET A 201 21.37 -3.89 -7.15
CA MET A 201 20.58 -4.75 -8.03
C MET A 201 19.08 -4.65 -7.76
N THR A 202 18.67 -4.55 -6.49
CA THR A 202 17.28 -4.35 -6.10
C THR A 202 16.73 -3.07 -6.72
N GLY A 203 17.46 -1.96 -6.64
CA GLY A 203 17.08 -0.68 -7.25
C GLY A 203 16.97 -0.73 -8.78
N LEU A 204 17.88 -1.45 -9.46
CA LEU A 204 17.78 -1.65 -10.92
C LEU A 204 16.55 -2.47 -11.32
N VAL A 205 16.25 -3.53 -10.56
CA VAL A 205 15.06 -4.37 -10.78
C VAL A 205 13.80 -3.56 -10.49
N GLU A 206 13.79 -2.75 -9.44
CA GLU A 206 12.68 -1.86 -9.08
C GLU A 206 12.36 -0.85 -10.18
N GLY A 207 13.37 -0.21 -10.78
CA GLY A 207 13.16 0.73 -11.89
C GLY A 207 12.38 0.13 -13.07
N ILE A 208 12.55 -1.18 -13.33
CA ILE A 208 11.82 -1.90 -14.39
C ILE A 208 10.42 -2.31 -13.90
N LEU A 209 10.33 -2.76 -12.66
CA LEU A 209 9.12 -3.35 -12.08
C LEU A 209 8.13 -2.34 -11.47
N LEU A 210 8.53 -1.07 -11.34
CA LEU A 210 7.65 0.02 -10.91
C LEU A 210 6.47 0.21 -11.88
N ALA A 211 6.71 0.09 -13.18
CA ALA A 211 5.66 0.20 -14.20
C ALA A 211 4.56 -0.87 -14.04
N PRO A 212 4.86 -2.19 -13.99
CA PRO A 212 3.83 -3.20 -13.77
C PRO A 212 3.12 -3.06 -12.41
N MET A 213 3.79 -2.63 -11.34
CA MET A 213 3.14 -2.34 -10.06
C MET A 213 2.03 -1.30 -10.22
N PHE A 214 2.40 -0.11 -10.71
CA PHE A 214 1.47 1.01 -10.88
C PHE A 214 0.33 0.67 -11.84
N LEU A 215 0.66 0.07 -12.99
CA LEU A 215 -0.32 -0.26 -14.02
C LEU A 215 -1.27 -1.40 -13.60
N GLY A 216 -0.80 -2.38 -12.83
CA GLY A 216 -1.62 -3.48 -12.34
C GLY A 216 -2.70 -3.00 -11.39
N GLU A 217 -2.33 -2.20 -10.40
CA GLU A 217 -3.25 -1.72 -9.38
C GLU A 217 -4.26 -0.73 -9.93
N ILE A 218 -3.78 0.33 -10.59
CA ILE A 218 -4.64 1.37 -11.14
C ILE A 218 -5.46 0.82 -12.30
N GLY A 219 -4.87 -0.03 -13.14
CA GLY A 219 -5.57 -0.69 -14.23
C GLY A 219 -6.75 -1.53 -13.72
N PHE A 220 -6.55 -2.28 -12.64
CA PHE A 220 -7.63 -3.07 -12.03
C PHE A 220 -8.68 -2.18 -11.35
N GLY A 221 -8.26 -1.16 -10.59
CA GLY A 221 -9.16 -0.20 -9.95
C GLY A 221 -10.03 0.57 -10.94
N LEU A 222 -9.44 1.09 -12.02
CA LEU A 222 -10.16 1.75 -13.11
C LEU A 222 -11.12 0.80 -13.82
N TRP A 223 -10.71 -0.44 -14.07
CA TRP A 223 -11.58 -1.44 -14.67
C TRP A 223 -12.79 -1.75 -13.77
N LEU A 224 -12.58 -1.92 -12.46
CA LEU A 224 -13.66 -2.13 -11.49
C LEU A 224 -14.65 -0.98 -11.50
N TRP A 225 -14.15 0.26 -11.44
CA TRP A 225 -14.98 1.45 -11.42
C TRP A 225 -15.79 1.64 -12.70
N VAL A 226 -15.20 1.44 -13.89
CA VAL A 226 -15.86 1.73 -15.16
C VAL A 226 -16.74 0.57 -15.62
N LYS A 227 -16.20 -0.65 -15.63
CA LYS A 227 -16.82 -1.87 -16.20
C LYS A 227 -17.28 -2.86 -15.14
N GLY A 228 -16.52 -3.06 -14.07
CA GLY A 228 -16.87 -4.00 -12.98
C GLY A 228 -18.23 -3.70 -12.36
N ARG A 229 -18.57 -2.40 -12.19
CA ARG A 229 -19.88 -1.94 -11.70
C ARG A 229 -21.08 -2.35 -12.56
N LYS A 230 -20.87 -2.80 -13.81
CA LYS A 230 -21.92 -3.16 -14.76
C LYS A 230 -22.09 -4.66 -14.94
N LEU A 231 -21.27 -5.48 -14.28
CA LEU A 231 -21.33 -6.92 -14.46
C LEU A 231 -22.62 -7.50 -13.83
N PRO A 232 -23.37 -8.35 -14.54
CA PRO A 232 -24.41 -9.17 -13.95
C PRO A 232 -23.74 -10.20 -13.02
N SER A 233 -24.30 -10.40 -11.83
CA SER A 233 -23.94 -11.53 -10.97
C SER A 233 -24.26 -12.82 -11.72
N ASP A 234 -23.33 -13.77 -11.80
CA ASP A 234 -23.66 -15.08 -12.36
C ASP A 234 -24.74 -15.73 -11.50
N PRO A 235 -25.83 -16.26 -12.09
CA PRO A 235 -26.72 -17.13 -11.37
C PRO A 235 -25.91 -18.38 -11.00
N THR A 236 -25.57 -18.48 -9.72
CA THR A 236 -25.01 -19.69 -9.10
C THR A 236 -25.91 -20.88 -9.32
#